data_AF-A0A3D3Q8F8-F1
#
_entry.id   AF-A0A3D3Q8F8-F1
#
_cell.length_a   1.000
_cell.length_b   1.000
_cell.length_c   1.000
_cell.angle_alpha   90.00
_cell.angle_beta   90.00
_cell.angle_gamma   90.00
#
_symmetry.space_group_name_H-M   'P 1'
#
loop_
_entity.id
_entity.type
_entity.pdbx_description
1 polymer ?
#
loop_
_entity_poly.entity_id
_entity_poly.type
_entity_poly.pdbx_seq_one_letter_code
_entity_poly.pdbx_strand_id
1 'polypeptide(L)' 'MPGRIRDEDVEAARQRTDIVKVVSGYLELKKAGADRMVGLCPFHPEKTP' A
#
# COMPACT_ATOMS: atom_id res chain seq x y z
N MET A 1 11.19 15.21 15.43
CA MET A 1 9.94 15.56 16.15
C MET A 1 8.85 14.60 15.72
N PRO A 2 8.59 13.50 16.44
CA PRO A 2 7.27 12.87 16.38
C PRO A 2 6.24 13.90 16.92
N GLY A 3 5.11 14.07 16.23
CA GLY A 3 3.97 14.85 16.76
C GLY A 3 3.59 16.17 16.10
N ARG A 4 3.71 16.34 14.76
CA ARG A 4 3.08 17.48 14.06
C ARG A 4 1.64 17.20 13.59
N ILE A 5 1.23 15.93 13.58
CA ILE A 5 -0.06 15.47 13.08
C ILE A 5 -0.75 14.72 14.21
N ARG A 6 -2.02 15.01 14.44
CA ARG A 6 -2.83 14.32 15.46
C ARG A 6 -3.09 12.89 15.02
N ASP A 7 -3.14 11.94 15.94
CA ASP A 7 -3.37 10.53 15.60
C ASP A 7 -4.71 10.31 14.89
N GLU A 8 -5.73 11.11 15.24
CA GLU A 8 -7.04 11.11 14.56
C GLU A 8 -6.93 11.45 13.07
N ASP A 9 -6.03 12.37 12.70
CA ASP A 9 -5.82 12.76 11.31
C ASP A 9 -5.06 11.67 10.54
N VAL A 10 -4.15 10.96 11.21
CA VAL A 10 -3.45 9.80 10.65
C VAL A 10 -4.44 8.66 10.36
N GLU A 11 -5.33 8.36 11.31
CA GLU A 11 -6.38 7.35 11.11
C GLU A 11 -7.35 7.75 10.00
N ALA A 12 -7.79 9.02 9.97
CA ALA A 12 -8.66 9.52 8.91
C ALA A 12 -7.99 9.38 7.52
N ALA A 13 -6.69 9.62 7.42
CA ALA A 13 -5.94 9.42 6.18
C ALA A 13 -5.90 7.94 5.77
N ARG A 14 -5.61 7.03 6.71
CA ARG A 14 -5.59 5.57 6.44
C ARG A 14 -6.94 5.05 5.97
N GLN A 15 -8.03 5.49 6.60
CA GLN A 15 -9.38 5.04 6.26
C GLN A 15 -9.87 5.55 4.89
N ARG A 16 -9.45 6.76 4.50
CA ARG A 16 -9.86 7.38 3.22
C ARG A 16 -8.98 6.98 2.04
N THR A 17 -7.82 6.36 2.28
CA THR A 17 -6.84 6.06 1.24
C THR A 17 -7.00 4.64 0.73
N ASP A 18 -7.21 4.50 -0.57
CA ASP A 18 -7.11 3.21 -1.25
C ASP A 18 -5.62 2.85 -1.44
N ILE A 19 -5.14 1.93 -0.62
CA ILE A 19 -3.75 1.47 -0.67
C ILE A 19 -3.41 0.76 -1.99
N VAL A 20 -4.36 0.08 -2.62
CA VAL A 20 -4.13 -0.61 -3.90
C VAL A 20 -3.86 0.41 -4.99
N LYS A 21 -4.62 1.51 -5.01
CA LYS A 21 -4.41 2.61 -5.95
C LYS A 21 -3.05 3.28 -5.76
N VAL A 22 -2.65 3.53 -4.51
CA VAL A 22 -1.35 4.14 -4.20
C VAL A 22 -0.20 3.25 -4.67
N VAL A 23 -0.21 1.96 -4.31
CA VAL A 23 0.87 1.02 -4.66
C VAL A 23 0.94 0.73 -6.15
N SER A 24 -0.21 0.64 -6.84
CA SER A 24 -0.28 0.44 -8.30
C SER A 24 0.37 1.58 -9.11
N GLY A 25 0.60 2.75 -8.49
CA GLY A 25 1.35 3.83 -9.11
C GLY A 25 2.87 3.61 -9.15
N TYR A 26 3.39 2.66 -8.35
CA TYR A 26 4.82 2.37 -8.23
C TYR A 26 5.22 1.02 -8.82
N LEU A 27 4.33 0.02 -8.77
CA LEU A 27 4.60 -1.33 -9.27
C LEU A 27 3.32 -1.98 -9.79
N GLU A 28 3.48 -2.95 -10.69
CA GLU A 28 2.36 -3.69 -11.25
C GLU A 28 1.79 -4.66 -10.20
N LEU A 29 0.48 -4.57 -9.97
CA LEU A 29 -0.28 -5.51 -9.15
C LEU A 29 -1.20 -6.36 -10.02
N LYS A 30 -1.28 -7.65 -9.71
CA LYS A 30 -2.17 -8.63 -10.35
C LYS A 30 -3.19 -9.15 -9.35
N LYS A 31 -4.41 -9.41 -9.81
CA LYS A 31 -5.46 -10.03 -8.98
C LYS A 31 -5.09 -11.48 -8.66
N ALA A 32 -5.20 -11.86 -7.40
CA ALA A 32 -4.94 -13.21 -6.89
C ALA A 32 -6.09 -13.69 -5.99
N GLY A 33 -7.29 -13.77 -6.56
CA GLY A 33 -8.53 -14.10 -5.85
C GLY A 33 -9.53 -12.94 -5.88
N ALA A 34 -10.60 -13.07 -5.09
CA ALA A 34 -11.67 -12.07 -5.04
C ALA A 34 -11.17 -10.73 -4.46
N ASP A 35 -10.43 -10.78 -3.36
CA ASP A 35 -10.07 -9.60 -2.56
C ASP A 35 -8.55 -9.48 -2.33
N ARG A 36 -7.73 -10.03 -3.24
CA ARG A 36 -6.27 -10.03 -3.12
C ARG A 36 -5.59 -9.51 -4.37
N MET A 37 -4.52 -8.75 -4.14
CA MET A 37 -3.60 -8.20 -5.14
C MET A 37 -2.18 -8.65 -4.77
N VAL A 38 -1.42 -9.11 -5.75
CA VAL A 38 -0.02 -9.56 -5.59
C VAL A 38 0.88 -8.84 -6.57
N GLY A 39 2.15 -8.66 -6.21
CA GLY A 39 3.15 -7.99 -7.04
C GLY A 39 4.55 -8.21 -6.50
N LEU A 40 5.56 -7.90 -7.31
CA LEU A 40 6.96 -8.08 -6.90
C LEU A 40 7.36 -7.04 -5.87
N CYS A 41 8.08 -7.48 -4.84
CA CYS A 41 8.62 -6.59 -3.81
C CYS A 41 9.70 -5.67 -4.44
N PRO A 42 9.59 -4.33 -4.30
CA PRO A 42 10.59 -3.41 -4.84
C PRO A 42 11.84 -3.28 -3.94
N PHE A 43 11.79 -3.84 -2.73
CA PHE A 43 12.84 -3.69 -1.72
C PHE A 43 13.77 -4.90 -1.64
N HIS A 44 13.30 -6.09 -2.03
CA HIS A 44 14.09 -7.32 -2.03
C HIS A 44 14.18 -7.85 -3.47
N PRO A 45 15.38 -8.25 -3.95
CA PRO A 45 15.58 -8.79 -5.29
C PRO A 45 15.12 -10.25 -5.39
N GLU A 46 13.90 -10.53 -4.94
CA GLU A 46 13.24 -11.82 -5.08
C GLU A 46 12.44 -11.85 -6.37
N LYS A 47 12.47 -12.98 -7.08
CA LYS A 47 11.81 -13.12 -8.39
C LYS A 47 10.38 -13.67 -8.28
N THR A 48 9.89 -13.91 -7.07
CA THR A 48 8.58 -14.51 -6.80
C THR A 48 7.69 -13.48 -6.10
N PRO A 49 6.50 -13.19 -6.64
CA PRO A 49 5.50 -12.31 -6.02
C PRO A 49 4.61 -13.03 -5.00
#